data_AF-A0A415W6H8-F1
#
_entry.id   AF-A0A415W6H8-F1
#
_cell.length_a   1.000
_cell.length_b   1.000
_cell.length_c   1.000
_cell.angle_alpha   90.00
_cell.angle_beta   90.00
_cell.angle_gamma   90.00
#
_symmetry.space_group_name_H-M   'P 1'
#
loop_
_entity.id
_entity.type
_entity.pdbx_description
1 polymer ?
#
loop_
_entity_poly.entity_id
_entity_poly.type
_entity_poly.pdbx_seq_one_letter_code
_entity_poly.pdbx_strand_id
1 'polypeptide(L)'
;MKIFMYRTSGGKDLLKKISREVKPVVLTILLGLQEDGVKNFSVKPIDKNISPTLYEIKKNGVRVFYYIDKYDKSINITYITENKQKNKTEQKDKKTAVKREKRMLKNPDIHKEPI
;
A
#
# COMPACT_ATOMS: atom_id res chain seq x y z
N MET A 1 -1.31 11.41 10.43
CA MET A 1 -2.01 11.34 9.12
C MET A 1 -2.96 10.14 9.14
N LYS A 2 -4.14 10.18 8.49
CA LYS A 2 -5.01 8.98 8.46
C LYS A 2 -4.43 7.95 7.50
N ILE A 3 -4.29 6.70 7.95
CA ILE A 3 -3.83 5.59 7.13
C ILE A 3 -4.94 4.55 7.08
N PHE A 4 -5.27 4.12 5.86
CA PHE A 4 -6.19 3.03 5.60
C PHE A 4 -5.46 1.90 4.89
N MET A 5 -5.79 0.68 5.24
CA MET A 5 -5.29 -0.52 4.58
C MET A 5 -6.41 -1.27 3.88
N TYR A 6 -6.08 -1.88 2.73
CA TYR A 6 -7.04 -2.70 2.00
C TYR A 6 -7.49 -3.91 2.82
N ARG A 7 -8.80 -4.07 2.93
CA ARG A 7 -9.46 -5.24 3.49
C ARG A 7 -10.21 -6.00 2.40
N THR A 8 -10.06 -7.32 2.38
CA THR A 8 -10.86 -8.18 1.49
C THR A 8 -12.33 -8.19 1.93
N SER A 9 -13.27 -8.51 1.04
CA SER A 9 -14.70 -8.64 1.39
C SER A 9 -14.97 -9.65 2.51
N GLY A 10 -14.11 -10.67 2.67
CA GLY A 10 -14.16 -11.63 3.77
C GLY A 10 -13.47 -11.15 5.05
N GLY A 11 -13.17 -9.86 5.16
CA GLY A 11 -12.65 -9.21 6.35
C GLY A 11 -11.16 -9.44 6.65
N LYS A 12 -10.41 -10.08 5.74
CA LYS A 12 -8.97 -10.32 5.92
C LYS A 12 -8.15 -9.10 5.50
N ASP A 13 -7.30 -8.63 6.40
CA ASP A 13 -6.29 -7.59 6.19
C ASP A 13 -5.04 -8.12 5.43
N LEU A 14 -4.12 -7.21 5.09
CA LEU A 14 -2.88 -7.55 4.36
C LEU A 14 -1.81 -8.15 5.26
N LEU A 15 -1.76 -7.77 6.53
CA LEU A 15 -0.69 -8.12 7.46
C LEU A 15 -0.72 -9.61 7.83
N LYS A 16 -1.90 -10.24 7.82
CA LYS A 16 -2.05 -11.68 8.06
C LYS A 16 -1.32 -12.57 7.04
N LYS A 17 -0.98 -12.03 5.86
CA LYS A 17 -0.29 -12.79 4.79
C LYS A 17 1.22 -12.53 4.73
N ILE A 18 1.74 -11.62 5.55
CA ILE A 18 3.16 -11.27 5.58
C ILE A 18 3.91 -12.26 6.47
N SER A 19 5.07 -12.73 6.01
CA SER A 19 5.93 -13.62 6.77
C SER A 19 6.41 -12.95 8.07
N ARG A 20 6.69 -13.78 9.09
CA ARG A 20 7.15 -13.28 10.41
C ARG A 20 8.44 -12.47 10.30
N GLU A 21 9.35 -12.88 9.43
CA GLU A 21 10.64 -12.24 9.20
C GLU A 21 10.50 -10.84 8.58
N VAL A 22 9.51 -10.65 7.71
CA VAL A 22 9.29 -9.39 6.99
C VAL A 22 8.41 -8.42 7.76
N LYS A 23 7.60 -8.93 8.69
CA LYS A 23 6.67 -8.14 9.49
C LYS A 23 7.32 -6.91 10.16
N PRO A 24 8.51 -6.99 10.78
CA PRO A 24 9.19 -5.82 11.34
C PRO A 24 9.46 -4.73 10.29
N VAL A 25 9.89 -5.10 9.08
CA VAL A 25 10.14 -4.15 8.00
C VAL A 25 8.86 -3.43 7.59
N VAL A 26 7.75 -4.17 7.46
CA VAL A 26 6.44 -3.58 7.16
C VAL A 26 6.02 -2.61 8.27
N LEU A 27 6.17 -3.00 9.54
CA LEU A 27 5.83 -2.14 10.68
C LEU A 27 6.66 -0.85 10.70
N THR A 28 7.97 -0.91 10.41
CA THR A 28 8.81 0.29 10.29
C THR A 28 8.34 1.21 9.18
N ILE A 29 7.87 0.68 8.03
CA ILE A 29 7.31 1.50 6.96
C ILE A 29 6.02 2.17 7.44
N LEU A 30 5.12 1.42 8.07
CA LEU A 30 3.85 1.96 8.57
C LEU A 30 4.06 3.06 9.61
N LEU A 31 4.98 2.86 10.55
CA LEU A 31 5.36 3.86 11.55
C LEU A 31 5.87 5.14 10.89
N GLY A 32 6.80 5.02 9.94
CA GLY A 32 7.31 6.18 9.20
C GLY A 32 6.24 6.90 8.39
N LEU A 33 5.25 6.18 7.85
CA LEU A 33 4.09 6.80 7.17
C LEU A 33 3.19 7.57 8.14
N GLN A 34 3.09 7.10 9.39
CA GLN A 34 2.27 7.74 10.42
C GLN A 34 2.92 9.01 10.97
N GLU A 35 4.23 8.97 11.21
CA GLU A 35 5.03 10.06 11.78
C GLU A 35 5.37 11.13 10.74
N ASP A 36 5.96 10.73 9.61
CA ASP A 36 6.55 11.66 8.63
C ASP A 36 5.79 11.72 7.30
N GLY A 37 4.76 10.89 7.15
CA GLY A 37 4.09 10.69 5.87
C GLY A 37 5.02 10.05 4.84
N VAL A 38 4.96 10.52 3.59
CA VAL A 38 5.71 9.91 2.48
C VAL A 38 7.09 10.53 2.25
N LYS A 39 7.48 11.55 3.03
CA LYS A 39 8.67 12.38 2.81
C LYS A 39 9.97 11.57 2.80
N ASN A 40 10.05 10.57 3.68
CA ASN A 40 11.25 9.76 3.90
C ASN A 40 11.34 8.53 2.99
N PHE A 41 10.41 8.38 2.04
CA PHE A 41 10.38 7.24 1.12
C PHE A 41 10.73 7.66 -0.30
N SER A 42 11.47 6.82 -1.02
CA SER A 42 11.60 6.97 -2.48
C SER A 42 10.28 6.57 -3.12
N VAL A 43 9.54 7.55 -3.61
CA VAL A 43 8.22 7.38 -4.18
C VAL A 43 8.29 7.38 -5.70
N LYS A 44 7.89 6.28 -6.34
CA LYS A 44 7.72 6.21 -7.81
C LYS A 44 6.27 5.90 -8.16
N PRO A 45 5.65 6.60 -9.14
CA PRO A 45 4.35 6.23 -9.63
C PRO A 45 4.45 4.90 -10.37
N ILE A 46 3.55 3.96 -10.07
CA ILE A 46 3.52 2.65 -10.74
C ILE A 46 2.67 2.66 -12.00
N ASP A 47 1.70 3.58 -12.06
CA ASP A 47 0.82 3.84 -13.18
C ASP A 47 0.38 5.33 -13.11
N LYS A 48 0.82 6.11 -14.10
CA LYS A 48 0.52 7.55 -14.18
C LYS A 48 -0.86 7.82 -14.81
N ASN A 49 -1.48 6.82 -15.42
CA ASN A 49 -2.74 6.96 -16.14
C ASN A 49 -3.96 6.69 -15.24
N ILE A 50 -3.73 6.35 -13.98
CA ILE A 50 -4.78 6.10 -12.99
C ILE A 50 -4.89 7.30 -12.06
N SER A 51 -6.13 7.71 -11.80
CA SER A 51 -6.48 8.73 -10.81
C SER A 51 -7.31 8.08 -9.71
N PRO A 52 -6.87 8.11 -8.43
CA PRO A 52 -5.64 8.72 -7.93
C PRO A 52 -4.38 7.93 -8.36
N THR A 53 -3.26 8.62 -8.50
CA THR A 53 -1.99 7.99 -8.87
C THR A 53 -1.55 7.01 -7.79
N LEU A 54 -1.21 5.79 -8.22
CA LEU A 54 -0.64 4.78 -7.34
C LEU A 54 0.87 4.91 -7.28
N TYR A 55 1.38 4.79 -6.07
CA TYR A 55 2.78 4.91 -5.72
C TYR A 55 3.32 3.63 -5.09
N GLU A 56 4.64 3.47 -5.13
CA GLU A 56 5.35 2.34 -4.55
C GLU A 56 6.48 2.81 -3.62
N ILE A 57 6.54 2.21 -2.43
CA ILE A 57 7.66 2.29 -1.50
C ILE A 57 8.48 0.99 -1.63
N LYS A 58 9.81 1.12 -1.71
CA LYS A 58 10.75 -0.02 -1.75
C LYS A 58 11.64 -0.02 -0.52
N LYS A 59 11.60 -1.07 0.30
CA LYS A 59 12.50 -1.22 1.46
C LYS A 59 12.77 -2.70 1.74
N ASN A 60 14.03 -3.10 1.81
CA ASN A 60 14.48 -4.46 2.21
C ASN A 60 13.67 -5.61 1.60
N GLY A 61 13.49 -5.61 0.27
CA GLY A 61 12.72 -6.66 -0.43
C GLY A 61 11.20 -6.56 -0.31
N VAL A 62 10.68 -5.63 0.50
CA VAL A 62 9.27 -5.30 0.61
C VAL A 62 8.88 -4.22 -0.39
N ARG A 63 7.67 -4.33 -0.93
CA ARG A 63 6.99 -3.27 -1.67
C ARG A 63 5.66 -2.96 -1.00
N VAL A 64 5.42 -1.68 -0.75
CA VAL A 64 4.13 -1.17 -0.27
C VAL A 64 3.56 -0.27 -1.35
N PHE A 65 2.36 -0.62 -1.83
CA PHE A 65 1.63 0.15 -2.83
C PHE A 65 0.55 0.96 -2.16
N TYR A 66 0.46 2.24 -2.51
CA TYR A 66 -0.49 3.15 -1.88
C TYR A 66 -0.92 4.27 -2.83
N TYR A 67 -2.02 4.92 -2.53
CA TYR A 67 -2.39 6.22 -3.11
C TYR A 67 -2.68 7.22 -2.00
N ILE A 68 -2.59 8.51 -2.33
CA ILE A 68 -3.00 9.59 -1.43
C ILE A 68 -4.36 10.09 -1.91
N ASP A 69 -5.33 10.13 -1.01
CA ASP A 69 -6.64 10.69 -1.32
C ASP A 69 -6.52 12.19 -1.57
N LYS A 70 -7.21 12.69 -2.61
CA LYS A 70 -7.11 14.11 -2.99
C LYS A 70 -7.77 15.02 -1.96
N TYR A 71 -8.83 14.55 -1.30
CA TYR A 71 -9.69 15.35 -0.43
C TYR A 71 -9.17 15.39 1.00
N ASP A 72 -9.03 14.23 1.65
CA ASP A 72 -8.67 14.14 3.07
C ASP A 72 -7.17 13.91 3.31
N LYS A 73 -6.38 13.78 2.23
CA LYS A 73 -4.94 13.50 2.24
C LYS A 73 -4.56 12.19 2.97
N SER A 74 -5.51 11.27 3.15
CA SER A 74 -5.25 9.97 3.75
C SER A 74 -4.34 9.11 2.86
N ILE A 75 -3.47 8.32 3.49
CA ILE A 75 -2.69 7.29 2.80
C ILE A 75 -3.54 6.03 2.74
N ASN A 76 -3.74 5.48 1.55
CA ASN A 76 -4.54 4.29 1.34
C ASN A 76 -3.65 3.18 0.77
N ILE A 77 -3.28 2.21 1.60
CA ILE A 77 -2.41 1.07 1.27
C ILE A 77 -3.23 0.00 0.58
N THR A 78 -2.92 -0.28 -0.68
CA THR A 78 -3.69 -1.20 -1.52
C THR A 78 -3.11 -2.60 -1.50
N TYR A 79 -1.79 -2.72 -1.45
CA TYR A 79 -1.11 -4.01 -1.46
C TYR A 79 0.27 -3.94 -0.81
N ILE A 80 0.67 -5.05 -0.20
CA ILE A 80 2.02 -5.27 0.35
C ILE A 80 2.50 -6.60 -0.21
N THR A 81 3.74 -6.63 -0.67
CA THR A 81 4.38 -7.86 -1.14
C THR A 81 5.83 -7.92 -0.69
N GLU A 82 6.31 -9.12 -0.45
CA GLU A 82 7.62 -9.41 0.15
C GLU A 82 8.52 -10.23 -0.79
N ASN A 83 9.76 -10.45 -0.36
CA ASN A 83 10.76 -11.28 -1.05
C ASN A 83 11.02 -10.85 -2.51
N LYS A 84 10.93 -9.55 -2.79
CA LYS A 84 11.21 -9.00 -4.12
C LYS A 84 12.69 -8.71 -4.28
N GLN A 85 13.25 -9.11 -5.42
CA GLN A 85 14.59 -8.70 -5.85
C GLN A 85 14.75 -7.18 -5.79
N LYS A 86 15.96 -6.69 -5.49
CA LYS A 86 16.27 -5.26 -5.42
C LYS A 86 15.86 -4.59 -6.74
N ASN A 87 15.10 -3.49 -6.66
CA ASN A 87 14.60 -2.67 -7.76
C ASN A 87 13.51 -3.25 -8.68
N LYS A 88 13.31 -4.57 -8.73
CA LYS A 88 12.28 -5.19 -9.58
C LYS A 88 10.93 -5.26 -8.87
N THR A 89 9.87 -5.05 -9.63
CA THR A 89 8.47 -5.14 -9.19
C THR A 89 7.68 -5.87 -10.28
N GLU A 90 6.99 -6.94 -9.92
CA GLU A 90 6.35 -7.80 -10.92
C GLU A 90 5.03 -7.18 -11.41
N GLN A 91 4.68 -7.44 -12.67
CA GLN A 91 3.45 -6.89 -13.26
C GLN A 91 2.18 -7.36 -12.52
N LYS A 92 2.19 -8.59 -11.96
CA LYS A 92 1.09 -9.11 -11.14
C LYS A 92 0.84 -8.29 -9.87
N ASP A 93 1.90 -7.75 -9.25
CA ASP A 93 1.78 -6.96 -8.03
C ASP A 93 1.13 -5.61 -8.34
N LYS A 94 1.58 -4.96 -9.44
CA LYS A 94 0.99 -3.72 -9.94
C LYS A 94 -0.48 -3.90 -10.30
N LYS A 95 -0.82 -4.94 -11.07
CA LYS A 95 -2.22 -5.28 -11.42
C LYS A 95 -3.08 -5.49 -10.18
N THR A 96 -2.53 -6.14 -9.15
CA THR A 96 -3.23 -6.37 -7.88
C THR A 96 -3.48 -5.06 -7.13
N ALA A 97 -2.48 -4.19 -7.04
CA ALA A 97 -2.60 -2.88 -6.42
C ALA A 97 -3.68 -2.02 -7.11
N VAL A 98 -3.66 -1.95 -8.45
CA VAL A 98 -4.66 -1.24 -9.25
C VAL A 98 -6.07 -1.79 -9.04
N LYS A 99 -6.24 -3.12 -9.07
CA LYS A 99 -7.55 -3.73 -8.84
C LYS A 99 -8.13 -3.38 -7.47
N ARG A 100 -7.27 -3.27 -6.45
CA ARG A 100 -7.69 -2.99 -5.07
C ARG A 100 -7.96 -1.52 -4.82
N GLU A 101 -7.19 -0.63 -5.43
CA GLU A 101 -7.48 0.81 -5.49
C GLU A 101 -8.91 1.06 -5.99
N LYS A 102 -9.26 0.54 -7.17
CA LYS A 102 -10.62 0.64 -7.73
C LYS A 102 -11.71 0.15 -6.77
N ARG A 103 -11.43 -0.89 -5.97
CA ARG A 103 -12.36 -1.42 -4.97
C ARG A 103 -12.51 -0.49 -3.77
N MET A 104 -11.40 0.05 -3.26
CA MET A 104 -11.40 1.00 -2.14
C MET A 104 -12.10 2.31 -2.50
N LEU A 105 -12.04 2.73 -3.77
CA LEU A 105 -12.81 3.88 -4.23
C LEU A 105 -14.30 3.56 -4.41
N LYS A 106 -14.63 2.39 -4.95
CA LYS A 106 -16.02 2.02 -5.22
C LYS A 106 -16.82 1.75 -3.94
N ASN A 107 -16.25 0.99 -3.00
CA ASN A 107 -16.90 0.58 -1.76
C ASN A 107 -15.95 0.79 -0.56
N PRO A 108 -15.72 2.04 -0.13
CA PRO A 108 -14.75 2.35 0.92
C PRO A 108 -15.07 1.66 2.25
N ASP A 109 -16.34 1.60 2.67
CA ASP A 109 -16.75 1.02 3.96
C ASP A 109 -16.43 -0.48 4.08
N ILE A 110 -16.30 -1.17 2.95
CA ILE A 110 -15.98 -2.60 2.90
C ILE A 110 -14.46 -2.81 2.81
N HIS A 111 -13.78 -1.93 2.07
CA HIS A 111 -12.41 -2.16 1.60
C HIS A 111 -11.35 -1.30 2.26
N LYS A 112 -11.72 -0.29 3.05
CA LYS A 112 -10.80 0.55 3.82
C LYS A 112 -10.90 0.19 5.31
N GLU A 113 -9.79 -0.23 5.88
CA GLU A 113 -9.66 -0.48 7.31
C GLU A 113 -8.67 0.53 7.91
N PRO A 114 -9.05 1.32 8.93
CA PRO A 114 -8.14 2.22 9.59
C PRO A 114 -7.07 1.43 10.37
N ILE A 115 -5.84 1.91 10.36
CA ILE A 115 -4.71 1.31 11.08
C ILE A 115 -3.91 2.35 11.86
#